data_AF-A0A4D8RYS7-F1
#
_entry.id   AF-A0A4D8RYS7-F1
#
_cell.length_a   1.000
_cell.length_b   1.000
_cell.length_c   1.000
_cell.angle_alpha   90.00
_cell.angle_beta   90.00
_cell.angle_gamma   90.00
#
_symmetry.space_group_name_H-M   'P 1'
#
loop_
_entity.id
_entity.type
_entity.pdbx_description
1 polymer ?
#
loop_
_entity_poly.entity_id
_entity_poly.type
_entity_poly.pdbx_seq_one_letter_code
_entity_poly.pdbx_strand_id
1 'polypeptide(L)'
;MIIQILEILFFSFLLNFVLYLVYRYYISRKISQYLLVLEDLNSRINKVTSKRRERVYRKLSKDIRKYNSGLYFYSMLQSFALLGLYILGLFLIFTMRFTVYIPFYIPVLTQSVSSRHVILEGPILVYILSFLLFTPLSLRRPKANIN
;
A
#
# COMPACT_ATOMS: atom_id res chain seq x y z
N MET A 1 11.43 -26.19 8.80
CA MET A 1 10.35 -26.34 7.80
C MET A 1 9.24 -25.33 8.05
N ILE A 2 8.45 -25.44 9.13
CA ILE A 2 7.40 -24.44 9.47
C ILE A 2 8.01 -23.10 9.91
N ILE A 3 9.11 -23.14 10.67
CA ILE A 3 9.73 -21.94 11.26
C ILE A 3 10.13 -20.90 10.19
N GLN A 4 10.79 -21.32 9.11
CA GLN A 4 11.21 -20.41 8.02
C GLN A 4 10.04 -19.78 7.27
N ILE A 5 8.95 -20.53 7.05
CA ILE A 5 7.73 -20.00 6.43
C ILE A 5 7.07 -19.00 7.37
N LEU A 6 7.01 -19.30 8.67
CA LEU A 6 6.49 -18.37 9.69
C LEU A 6 7.35 -17.12 9.81
N GLU A 7 8.67 -17.22 9.71
CA GLU A 7 9.59 -16.07 9.71
C GLU A 7 9.31 -15.16 8.51
N ILE A 8 9.16 -15.70 7.31
CA ILE A 8 8.81 -14.91 6.10
C ILE A 8 7.43 -14.27 6.26
N LEU A 9 6.44 -15.02 6.75
CA LEU A 9 5.10 -14.49 7.00
C LEU A 9 5.12 -13.34 8.01
N PHE A 10 5.83 -13.52 9.13
CA PHE A 10 5.95 -12.51 10.17
C PHE A 10 6.71 -11.28 9.68
N PHE A 11 7.77 -11.48 8.89
CA PHE A 11 8.51 -10.40 8.26
C PHE A 11 7.64 -9.60 7.29
N SER A 12 6.91 -10.26 6.39
CA SER A 12 5.94 -9.63 5.48
C SER A 12 4.84 -8.88 6.24
N PHE A 13 4.33 -9.46 7.33
CA PHE A 13 3.37 -8.81 8.20
C PHE A 13 3.95 -7.54 8.83
N LEU A 14 5.15 -7.60 9.41
CA LEU A 14 5.82 -6.47 10.04
C LEU A 14 6.04 -5.32 9.05
N LEU A 15 6.52 -5.59 7.84
CA LEU A 15 6.71 -4.55 6.81
C LEU A 15 5.38 -3.86 6.46
N ASN A 16 4.32 -4.65 6.22
CA ASN A 16 2.99 -4.10 5.93
C ASN A 16 2.40 -3.35 7.13
N PHE A 17 2.66 -3.82 8.35
CA PHE A 17 2.22 -3.17 9.58
C PHE A 17 2.91 -1.82 9.79
N VAL A 18 4.23 -1.74 9.58
CA VAL A 18 4.97 -0.47 9.62
C VAL A 18 4.41 0.51 8.58
N LEU A 19 4.17 0.05 7.35
CA LEU A 19 3.56 0.89 6.32
C LEU A 19 2.16 1.38 6.73
N TYR A 20 1.36 0.49 7.32
CA TYR A 20 0.05 0.85 7.85
C TYR A 20 0.15 1.94 8.93
N LEU A 21 1.13 1.87 9.84
CA LEU A 21 1.33 2.91 10.86
C LEU A 21 1.70 4.25 10.22
N VAL A 22 2.65 4.25 9.27
CA VAL A 22 3.03 5.47 8.51
C VAL A 22 1.81 6.06 7.81
N TYR A 23 1.02 5.22 7.15
CA TYR A 23 -0.20 5.63 6.50
C TYR A 23 -1.20 6.23 7.50
N ARG A 24 -1.49 5.54 8.60
CA ARG A 24 -2.50 5.95 9.59
C ARG A 24 -2.14 7.27 10.28
N TYR A 25 -0.89 7.42 10.69
CA TYR A 25 -0.48 8.57 11.49
C TYR A 25 -0.07 9.78 10.66
N TYR A 26 0.40 9.58 9.42
CA TYR A 26 0.90 10.67 8.59
C TYR A 26 0.04 10.90 7.34
N ILE A 27 -0.01 9.93 6.43
CA ILE A 27 -0.63 10.10 5.10
C ILE A 27 -2.14 10.34 5.23
N SER A 28 -2.84 9.51 6.01
CA SER A 28 -4.28 9.60 6.22
C SER A 28 -4.68 10.95 6.82
N ARG A 29 -3.93 11.45 7.80
CA ARG A 29 -4.18 12.78 8.39
C ARG A 29 -4.06 13.89 7.35
N LYS A 30 -3.04 13.86 6.49
CA LYS A 30 -2.84 14.85 5.43
C LYS A 30 -3.94 14.79 4.36
N ILE A 31 -4.33 13.58 3.95
CA ILE A 31 -5.43 13.37 3.02
C ILE A 31 -6.74 13.95 3.58
N SER A 32 -7.08 13.62 4.83
CA SER A 32 -8.30 14.14 5.47
C SER A 32 -8.29 15.67 5.58
N GLN A 33 -7.16 16.28 5.94
CA GLN A 33 -7.04 17.75 5.98
C GLN A 33 -7.30 18.38 4.60
N TYR A 34 -6.74 17.80 3.53
CA TYR A 34 -6.96 18.34 2.18
C TYR A 34 -8.39 18.15 1.68
N LEU A 35 -9.02 17.02 2.03
CA LEU A 35 -10.43 16.79 1.73
C LEU A 35 -11.32 17.83 2.41
N LEU A 36 -11.11 18.10 3.71
CA LEU A 36 -11.88 19.11 4.43
C LEU A 36 -11.74 20.51 3.81
N VAL A 37 -10.54 20.89 3.39
CA VAL A 37 -10.33 22.19 2.74
C VAL A 37 -11.00 22.24 1.37
N LEU A 38 -10.94 21.17 0.57
CA LEU A 38 -11.63 21.10 -0.70
C LEU A 38 -13.16 21.14 -0.54
N GLU A 39 -13.67 20.51 0.50
CA GLU A 39 -15.09 20.54 0.84
C GLU A 39 -15.54 21.95 1.23
N ASP A 40 -14.77 22.67 2.04
CA ASP A 40 -15.05 24.08 2.36
C ASP A 40 -15.02 24.95 1.09
N LEU A 41 -14.01 24.79 0.22
CA LEU A 41 -13.93 25.52 -1.05
C LEU A 41 -15.13 25.24 -1.96
N ASN A 42 -15.56 23.98 -2.08
CA ASN A 42 -16.75 23.59 -2.83
C ASN A 42 -18.02 24.17 -2.20
N SER A 43 -18.13 24.18 -0.87
CA SER A 43 -19.27 24.78 -0.17
C SER A 43 -19.40 26.27 -0.47
N ARG A 44 -18.28 27.01 -0.51
CA ARG A 44 -18.23 28.44 -0.86
C ARG A 44 -18.69 28.68 -2.29
N ILE A 45 -18.30 27.83 -3.24
CA ILE A 45 -18.75 27.91 -4.64
C ILE A 45 -20.26 27.66 -4.73
N ASN A 46 -20.75 26.68 -3.98
CA ASN A 46 -22.16 26.27 -4.02
C ASN A 46 -23.11 27.31 -3.39
N LYS A 47 -22.65 28.04 -2.36
CA LYS A 47 -23.40 29.14 -1.72
C LYS A 47 -23.61 30.37 -2.62
N VAL A 48 -22.87 30.48 -3.73
CA VAL A 48 -22.96 31.62 -4.65
C VAL A 48 -23.98 31.35 -5.75
N THR A 49 -24.75 32.39 -6.11
CA THR A 49 -25.72 32.36 -7.22
C THR A 49 -25.07 31.94 -8.55
N SER A 50 -25.85 31.24 -9.39
CA SER A 50 -25.38 30.64 -10.67
C SER A 50 -24.58 31.61 -11.54
N LYS A 51 -25.03 32.87 -11.67
CA LYS A 51 -24.36 33.93 -12.47
C LYS A 51 -22.98 34.35 -11.94
N ARG A 52 -22.71 34.22 -10.63
CA ARG A 52 -21.42 34.59 -10.00
C ARG A 52 -20.53 33.38 -9.73
N ARG A 53 -21.08 32.17 -9.76
CA ARG A 53 -20.39 30.91 -9.47
C ARG A 53 -19.12 30.73 -10.30
N GLU A 54 -19.17 31.01 -11.59
CA GLU A 54 -18.02 30.83 -12.49
C GLU A 54 -16.86 31.78 -12.16
N ARG A 55 -17.16 33.03 -11.79
CA ARG A 55 -16.14 33.99 -11.35
C ARG A 55 -15.47 33.55 -10.04
N VAL A 56 -16.26 33.04 -9.09
CA VAL A 56 -15.73 32.52 -7.82
C VAL A 56 -14.92 31.26 -8.04
N TYR A 57 -15.38 30.35 -8.91
CA TYR A 57 -14.62 29.15 -9.30
C TYR A 57 -13.27 29.53 -9.90
N ARG A 58 -13.21 30.47 -10.85
CA ARG A 58 -11.93 30.92 -11.44
C ARG A 58 -10.98 31.49 -10.39
N LYS A 59 -11.49 32.26 -9.41
CA LYS A 59 -10.67 32.77 -8.29
C LYS A 59 -10.10 31.66 -7.41
N LEU A 60 -10.93 30.68 -7.05
CA LEU A 60 -10.55 29.56 -6.16
C LEU A 60 -9.88 28.40 -6.91
N SER A 61 -9.86 28.41 -8.24
CA SER A 61 -9.36 27.31 -9.07
C SER A 61 -7.90 26.96 -8.79
N LYS A 62 -7.07 27.97 -8.50
CA LYS A 62 -5.66 27.78 -8.12
C LYS A 62 -5.54 26.98 -6.82
N ASP A 63 -6.37 27.33 -5.83
CA ASP A 63 -6.36 26.65 -4.53
C ASP A 63 -6.91 25.23 -4.64
N ILE A 64 -8.03 25.04 -5.36
CA ILE A 64 -8.60 23.71 -5.62
C ILE A 64 -7.57 22.83 -6.31
N ARG A 65 -6.89 23.35 -7.34
CA ARG A 65 -5.85 22.60 -8.06
C ARG A 65 -4.68 22.24 -7.14
N LYS A 66 -4.26 23.15 -6.26
CA LYS A 66 -3.19 22.92 -5.28
C LYS A 66 -3.55 21.78 -4.31
N TYR A 67 -4.74 21.82 -3.70
CA TYR A 67 -5.16 20.78 -2.76
C TYR A 67 -5.44 19.44 -3.44
N ASN A 68 -6.03 19.43 -4.64
CA ASN A 68 -6.18 18.22 -5.44
C ASN A 68 -4.82 17.60 -5.80
N SER A 69 -3.88 18.41 -6.29
CA SER A 69 -2.51 17.93 -6.58
C SER A 69 -1.85 17.35 -5.32
N GLY A 70 -2.07 17.98 -4.17
CA GLY A 70 -1.64 17.47 -2.89
C GLY A 70 -2.25 16.11 -2.52
N LEU A 71 -3.55 15.92 -2.73
CA LEU A 71 -4.22 14.63 -2.52
C LEU A 71 -3.65 13.53 -3.40
N TYR A 72 -3.45 13.82 -4.68
CA TYR A 72 -2.83 12.89 -5.61
C TYR A 72 -1.41 12.53 -5.17
N PHE A 73 -0.62 13.54 -4.76
CA PHE A 73 0.73 13.32 -4.28
C PHE A 73 0.77 12.37 -3.07
N TYR A 74 -0.04 12.60 -2.04
CA TYR A 74 -0.05 11.73 -0.86
C TYR A 74 -0.59 10.31 -1.16
N SER A 75 -1.55 10.20 -2.07
CA SER A 75 -2.05 8.89 -2.54
C SER A 75 -0.98 8.14 -3.31
N MET A 76 -0.21 8.84 -4.16
CA MET A 76 0.89 8.26 -4.93
C MET A 76 2.08 7.90 -4.04
N LEU A 77 2.38 8.73 -3.03
CA LEU A 77 3.41 8.46 -2.03
C LEU A 77 3.13 7.16 -1.27
N GLN A 78 1.87 6.87 -0.92
CA GLN A 78 1.50 5.59 -0.31
C GLN A 78 1.82 4.41 -1.22
N SER A 79 1.46 4.50 -2.50
CA SER A 79 1.76 3.45 -3.49
C SER A 79 3.26 3.25 -3.69
N PHE A 80 4.03 4.33 -3.76
CA PHE A 80 5.50 4.24 -3.89
C PHE A 80 6.15 3.69 -2.63
N ALA A 81 5.68 4.06 -1.44
CA ALA A 81 6.20 3.51 -0.20
C ALA A 81 5.92 1.99 -0.10
N LEU A 82 4.73 1.55 -0.53
CA LEU A 82 4.40 0.12 -0.62
C LEU A 82 5.35 -0.61 -1.60
N LEU A 83 5.52 -0.07 -2.81
CA LEU A 83 6.38 -0.65 -3.83
C LEU A 83 7.85 -0.69 -3.38
N GLY A 84 8.32 0.38 -2.75
CA GLY A 84 9.68 0.48 -2.20
C GLY A 84 9.92 -0.57 -1.12
N LEU A 85 9.00 -0.73 -0.16
CA LEU A 85 9.10 -1.78 0.86
C LEU A 85 9.04 -3.18 0.25
N TYR A 86 8.20 -3.39 -0.77
CA TYR A 86 8.13 -4.66 -1.47
C TYR A 86 9.48 -5.03 -2.08
N ILE A 87 10.11 -4.11 -2.83
CA ILE A 87 11.42 -4.31 -3.46
C ILE A 87 12.51 -4.53 -2.40
N LEU A 88 12.50 -3.74 -1.32
CA LEU A 88 13.47 -3.91 -0.23
C LEU A 88 13.34 -5.28 0.44
N GLY A 89 12.12 -5.75 0.70
CA GLY A 89 11.92 -7.08 1.28
C GLY A 89 12.28 -8.21 0.32
N LEU A 90 12.02 -8.05 -0.99
CA LEU A 90 12.51 -8.99 -2.02
C LEU A 90 14.03 -9.09 -1.99
N PHE A 91 14.72 -7.95 -1.97
CA PHE A 91 16.17 -7.90 -1.92
C PHE A 91 16.73 -8.61 -0.67
N LEU A 92 16.13 -8.35 0.50
CA LEU A 92 16.55 -8.99 1.75
C LEU A 92 16.35 -10.51 1.69
N ILE A 93 15.21 -10.99 1.21
CA ILE A 93 14.96 -12.44 1.11
C ILE A 93 15.89 -13.11 0.10
N PHE A 94 16.22 -12.43 -0.99
CA PHE A 94 17.20 -12.91 -1.96
C PHE A 94 18.59 -13.11 -1.31
N THR A 95 19.00 -12.19 -0.42
CA THR A 95 20.31 -12.30 0.26
C THR A 95 20.42 -13.44 1.27
N MET A 96 19.31 -13.90 1.85
CA MET A 96 19.36 -14.80 3.01
C MET A 96 19.48 -16.31 2.70
N ARG A 97 19.57 -16.72 1.42
CA ARG A 97 19.87 -18.11 0.99
C ARG A 97 19.13 -19.22 1.75
N PHE A 98 17.84 -19.02 2.05
CA PHE A 98 17.03 -20.04 2.71
C PHE A 98 16.50 -21.08 1.72
N THR A 99 16.27 -22.30 2.19
CA THR A 99 15.62 -23.36 1.40
C THR A 99 14.25 -23.67 2.00
N VAL A 100 13.20 -23.61 1.20
CA VAL A 100 11.83 -23.91 1.62
C VAL A 100 11.47 -25.33 1.19
N TYR A 101 10.98 -26.11 2.13
CA TYR A 101 10.53 -27.49 1.91
C TYR A 101 9.02 -27.57 2.09
N ILE A 102 8.36 -28.34 1.23
CA ILE A 102 6.93 -28.66 1.35
C ILE A 102 6.67 -30.16 1.46
N PRO A 103 5.58 -30.56 2.13
CA PRO A 103 5.27 -31.98 2.33
C PRO A 103 4.65 -32.67 1.11
N PHE A 104 4.40 -31.94 0.01
CA PHE A 104 3.78 -32.47 -1.21
C PHE A 104 4.59 -32.07 -2.45
N TYR A 105 4.63 -32.96 -3.44
CA TYR A 105 5.26 -32.69 -4.73
C TYR A 105 4.33 -31.85 -5.60
N ILE A 106 4.86 -30.76 -6.15
CA ILE A 106 4.19 -29.97 -7.18
C ILE A 106 5.07 -30.04 -8.44
N PRO A 107 4.57 -30.61 -9.55
CA PRO A 107 5.28 -30.58 -10.83
C PRO A 107 5.66 -29.14 -11.20
N VAL A 108 6.85 -28.92 -11.77
CA VAL A 108 7.40 -27.60 -12.17
C VAL A 108 7.90 -26.72 -11.03
N LEU A 109 7.29 -26.76 -9.84
CA LEU A 109 7.67 -25.89 -8.70
C LEU A 109 8.59 -26.56 -7.68
N THR A 110 8.75 -27.89 -7.71
CA THR A 110 9.55 -28.61 -6.72
C THR A 110 10.57 -29.57 -7.31
N GLN A 111 11.71 -29.69 -6.64
CA GLN A 111 12.70 -30.75 -6.84
C GLN A 111 12.72 -31.69 -5.63
N SER A 112 12.77 -33.00 -5.89
CA SER A 112 12.92 -34.00 -4.83
C SER A 112 14.39 -34.14 -4.46
N VAL A 113 14.75 -33.75 -3.24
CA VAL A 113 16.10 -33.91 -2.68
C VAL A 113 15.98 -34.70 -1.38
N SER A 114 16.57 -35.89 -1.34
CA SER A 114 16.66 -36.73 -0.13
C SER A 114 15.32 -36.88 0.62
N SER A 115 14.32 -37.44 -0.08
CA SER A 115 12.94 -37.68 0.40
C SER A 115 12.13 -36.43 0.82
N ARG A 116 12.58 -35.22 0.47
CA ARG A 116 11.86 -33.97 0.69
C ARG A 116 11.68 -33.20 -0.62
N HIS A 117 10.57 -32.49 -0.74
CA HIS A 117 10.31 -31.62 -1.89
C HIS A 117 10.76 -30.19 -1.58
N VAL A 118 11.82 -29.75 -2.26
CA VAL A 118 12.35 -28.39 -2.20
C VAL A 118 11.60 -27.55 -3.22
N ILE A 119 11.07 -26.39 -2.81
CA ILE A 119 10.53 -25.42 -3.78
C ILE A 119 11.68 -24.68 -4.44
N LEU A 120 11.71 -24.69 -5.77
CA LEU A 120 12.61 -23.85 -6.56
C LEU A 120 12.27 -22.38 -6.32
N GLU A 121 13.26 -21.58 -5.89
CA GLU A 121 13.05 -20.18 -5.50
C GLU A 121 11.98 -19.99 -4.40
N GLY A 122 11.75 -21.02 -3.59
CA GLY A 122 10.69 -21.05 -2.57
C GLY A 122 10.59 -19.82 -1.65
N PRO A 123 11.69 -19.27 -1.11
CA PRO A 123 11.62 -18.07 -0.27
C PRO A 123 11.00 -16.87 -0.98
N ILE A 124 11.28 -16.69 -2.28
CA ILE A 124 10.76 -15.58 -3.08
C ILE A 124 9.26 -15.76 -3.29
N LEU A 125 8.82 -16.96 -3.68
CA LEU A 125 7.40 -17.25 -3.89
C LEU A 125 6.59 -17.07 -2.60
N VAL A 126 7.10 -17.58 -1.47
CA VAL A 126 6.44 -17.43 -0.16
C VAL A 126 6.37 -15.95 0.24
N TYR A 127 7.40 -15.17 -0.05
CA TYR A 127 7.38 -13.73 0.19
C TYR A 127 6.34 -13.00 -0.66
N ILE A 128 6.29 -13.25 -1.97
CA ILE A 128 5.33 -12.59 -2.87
C ILE A 128 3.91 -12.87 -2.40
N LEU A 129 3.58 -14.13 -2.11
CA LEU A 129 2.25 -14.53 -1.65
C LEU A 129 1.90 -13.92 -0.29
N SER A 130 2.84 -13.94 0.66
CA SER A 130 2.61 -13.35 1.98
C SER A 130 2.46 -11.83 1.92
N PHE A 131 3.28 -11.15 1.10
CA PHE A 131 3.18 -9.71 0.92
C PHE A 131 1.84 -9.31 0.29
N LEU A 132 1.39 -10.03 -0.75
CA LEU A 132 0.07 -9.83 -1.36
C LEU A 132 -1.06 -10.03 -0.35
N LEU A 133 -0.96 -11.06 0.50
CA LEU A 133 -1.93 -11.35 1.54
C LEU A 133 -2.07 -10.22 2.57
N PHE A 134 -0.97 -9.55 2.92
CA PHE A 134 -0.97 -8.45 3.89
C PHE A 134 -1.10 -7.04 3.27
N THR A 135 -0.99 -6.91 1.95
CA THR A 135 -1.11 -5.62 1.24
C THR A 135 -2.42 -4.87 1.55
N PRO A 136 -3.60 -5.51 1.67
CA PRO A 136 -4.85 -4.82 2.02
C PRO A 136 -4.81 -4.06 3.36
N LEU A 137 -3.98 -4.50 4.33
CA LEU A 137 -3.81 -3.79 5.61
C LEU A 137 -3.20 -2.41 5.38
N SER A 138 -2.23 -2.32 4.49
CA SER A 138 -1.45 -1.12 4.23
C SER A 138 -2.14 -0.13 3.27
N LEU A 139 -3.04 -0.63 2.43
CA LEU A 139 -3.81 0.15 1.44
C LEU A 139 -5.20 0.60 1.94
N ARG A 140 -5.51 0.45 3.24
CA ARG A 140 -6.83 0.79 3.77
C ARG A 140 -7.13 2.29 3.64
N ARG A 141 -7.69 2.69 2.50
CA ARG A 141 -8.05 4.09 2.20
C ARG A 141 -9.05 4.61 3.24
N PRO A 142 -9.05 5.91 3.56
CA PRO A 142 -10.09 6.48 4.38
C PRO A 142 -11.38 6.27 3.58
N LYS A 143 -12.38 5.60 4.16
CA LYS A 143 -13.71 5.69 3.58
C LYS A 143 -14.06 7.17 3.66
N ALA A 144 -14.20 7.80 2.50
CA ALA A 144 -14.85 9.09 2.45
C ALA A 144 -16.27 8.82 2.96
N ASN A 145 -16.51 9.04 4.24
CA ASN A 145 -17.87 9.13 4.78
C ASN A 145 -18.44 10.42 4.22
N ILE A 146 -18.82 10.36 2.95
CA ILE A 146 -19.74 11.29 2.32
C ILE A 146 -21.11 10.78 2.78
N ASN A 147 -21.54 11.24 3.95
CA ASN A 147 -22.93 11.16 4.37
C ASN A 147 -23.62 12.46 3.97
#